data_AF-A0A4Y2PN80-F1
#
_entry.id   AF-A0A4Y2PN80-F1
#
_cell.length_a   1.000
_cell.length_b   1.000
_cell.length_c   1.000
_cell.angle_alpha   90.00
_cell.angle_beta   90.00
_cell.angle_gamma   90.00
#
_symmetry.space_group_name_H-M   'P 1'
#
loop_
_entity.id
_entity.type
_entity.pdbx_description
1 polymer ?
#
loop_
_entity_poly.entity_id
_entity_poly.type
_entity_poly.pdbx_seq_one_letter_code
_entity_poly.pdbx_strand_id
1 'polypeptide(L)'
;MAKSKRFVCYSNTPDDESSDHLRPHTSIDENVARCPAATHNESSVHNGGATSTGHRKRKRKLFPHRENTSRKRKRAAQSWKKNKAALLREKGETCSSCSGKDIPKKIPNLGMLCKESCSFQCNVKFSKEQREKMIDDFYILNVTSKNALLYNCYFKGS
;
A
#
# COMPACT_ATOMS: atom_id res chain seq x y z
N MET A 1 37.41 34.06 36.56
CA MET A 1 37.27 32.67 36.09
C MET A 1 35.85 32.18 36.35
N ALA A 2 35.01 32.09 35.32
CA ALA A 2 33.61 31.67 35.45
C ALA A 2 33.47 30.18 35.14
N LYS A 3 33.06 29.37 36.12
CA LYS A 3 32.80 27.93 35.95
C LYS A 3 31.40 27.72 35.37
N SER A 4 31.34 27.17 34.15
CA SER A 4 30.10 26.76 33.48
C SER A 4 29.47 25.57 34.22
N LYS A 5 28.22 25.72 34.67
CA LYS A 5 27.43 24.63 35.28
C LYS A 5 26.78 23.82 34.16
N ARG A 6 27.24 22.58 33.98
CA ARG A 6 26.61 21.55 33.14
C ARG A 6 25.24 21.21 33.73
N PHE A 7 24.17 21.44 32.97
CA PHE A 7 22.87 20.82 33.23
C PHE A 7 22.93 19.36 32.74
N VAL A 8 22.76 18.43 33.68
CA VAL A 8 22.58 17.00 33.41
C VAL A 8 21.08 16.74 33.51
N CYS A 9 20.44 16.45 32.37
CA CYS A 9 19.04 16.01 32.35
C CYS A 9 19.01 14.48 32.52
N TYR A 10 18.54 14.03 33.68
CA TYR A 10 18.14 12.64 33.89
C TYR A 10 16.74 12.44 33.32
N SER A 11 16.60 11.52 32.36
CA SER A 11 15.30 11.01 31.93
C SER A 11 14.92 9.86 32.84
N ASN A 12 13.89 10.05 33.66
CA ASN A 12 13.22 8.96 34.36
C ASN A 12 11.97 8.59 33.56
N THR A 13 11.92 7.36 33.05
CA THR A 13 10.68 6.68 32.69
C THR A 13 10.40 5.65 33.78
N PRO A 14 9.25 5.71 34.48
CA PRO A 14 8.73 4.56 35.18
C PRO A 14 7.97 3.68 34.18
N ASP A 15 8.46 2.45 34.02
CA ASP A 15 7.69 1.33 33.52
C ASP A 15 6.49 1.03 34.43
N ASP A 16 5.58 0.21 33.90
CA ASP A 16 4.54 -0.57 34.60
C ASP A 16 3.12 0.06 34.64
N GLU A 17 2.26 -0.37 33.71
CA GLU A 17 1.18 -1.28 34.10
C GLU A 17 0.57 -1.95 32.85
N SER A 18 0.73 -3.27 32.83
CA SER A 18 0.04 -4.21 31.97
C SER A 18 -1.44 -4.26 32.33
N SER A 19 -2.33 -3.99 31.37
CA SER A 19 -3.72 -4.45 31.40
C SER A 19 -4.09 -5.02 30.04
N ASP A 20 -3.63 -6.25 29.82
CA ASP A 20 -4.38 -7.24 29.02
C ASP A 20 -5.70 -7.50 29.74
N HIS A 21 -6.83 -7.04 29.19
CA HIS A 21 -8.09 -7.78 29.22
C HIS A 21 -9.10 -7.18 28.24
N LEU A 22 -9.82 -8.08 27.56
CA LEU A 22 -11.00 -7.87 26.71
C LEU A 22 -10.72 -7.65 25.21
N ARG A 23 -10.18 -8.67 24.56
CA ARG A 23 -10.65 -9.03 23.22
C ARG A 23 -11.70 -10.14 23.34
N PRO A 24 -12.93 -9.94 22.84
CA PRO A 24 -13.89 -11.03 22.71
C PRO A 24 -13.33 -12.09 21.75
N HIS A 25 -13.27 -13.34 22.24
CA HIS A 25 -13.09 -14.50 21.38
C HIS A 25 -14.32 -14.61 20.47
N THR A 26 -14.18 -14.18 19.22
CA THR A 26 -15.07 -14.67 18.17
C THR A 26 -14.55 -16.03 17.76
N SER A 27 -15.35 -17.06 18.01
CA SER A 27 -15.12 -18.40 17.47
C SER A 27 -15.14 -18.29 15.95
N ILE A 28 -13.97 -18.35 15.35
CA ILE A 28 -13.81 -18.49 13.90
C ILE A 28 -14.23 -19.92 13.60
N ASP A 29 -15.44 -20.07 13.08
CA ASP A 29 -15.91 -21.29 12.44
C ASP A 29 -14.93 -21.65 11.32
N GLU A 30 -14.26 -22.79 11.48
CA GLU A 30 -13.38 -23.42 10.49
C GLU A 30 -14.22 -23.94 9.31
N ASN A 31 -14.85 -23.03 8.56
CA ASN A 31 -15.16 -23.31 7.16
C ASN A 31 -13.86 -23.13 6.37
N VAL A 32 -13.05 -24.19 6.42
CA VAL A 32 -11.94 -24.38 5.50
C VAL A 32 -12.53 -24.43 4.10
N ALA A 33 -12.55 -23.28 3.43
CA ALA A 33 -12.72 -23.18 2.01
C ALA A 33 -11.63 -24.06 1.39
N ARG A 34 -12.04 -25.26 0.98
CA ARG A 34 -11.21 -26.24 0.31
C ARG A 34 -10.79 -25.61 -1.01
N CYS A 35 -9.59 -25.02 -1.04
CA CYS A 35 -8.99 -24.55 -2.28
C CYS A 35 -9.06 -25.70 -3.29
N PRO A 36 -9.74 -25.56 -4.44
CA PRO A 36 -9.71 -26.60 -5.44
C PRO A 36 -8.26 -26.76 -5.89
N ALA A 37 -7.76 -28.00 -5.79
CA ALA A 37 -6.44 -28.36 -6.25
C ALA A 37 -6.30 -27.93 -7.72
N ALA A 38 -5.28 -27.13 -8.00
CA ALA A 38 -4.92 -26.78 -9.37
C ALA A 38 -4.56 -28.08 -10.11
N THR A 39 -5.46 -28.55 -10.97
CA THR A 39 -5.19 -29.63 -11.92
C THR A 39 -4.22 -29.07 -12.95
N HIS A 40 -2.93 -29.25 -12.67
CA HIS A 40 -1.86 -29.19 -13.66
C HIS A 40 -2.15 -30.25 -14.71
N ASN A 41 -2.59 -29.80 -15.89
CA ASN A 41 -2.76 -30.63 -17.06
C ASN A 41 -1.36 -30.95 -17.61
N GLU A 42 -0.86 -32.15 -17.32
CA GLU A 42 0.33 -32.71 -17.94
C GLU A 42 0.03 -33.03 -19.41
N SER A 43 0.24 -32.06 -20.30
CA SER A 43 0.43 -32.38 -21.72
C SER A 43 1.81 -33.00 -21.90
N SER A 44 1.86 -34.33 -21.74
CA SER A 44 2.97 -35.16 -22.15
C SER A 44 3.01 -35.23 -23.68
N VAL A 45 4.05 -34.62 -24.27
CA VAL A 45 4.48 -34.91 -25.63
C VAL A 45 5.92 -35.38 -25.56
N HIS A 46 6.08 -36.69 -25.45
CA HIS A 46 7.35 -37.38 -25.62
C HIS A 46 7.72 -37.39 -27.10
N ASN A 47 8.72 -36.58 -27.48
CA ASN A 47 9.47 -36.82 -28.70
C ASN A 47 10.88 -37.30 -28.31
N GLY A 48 11.08 -38.61 -28.47
CA GLY A 48 12.36 -39.27 -28.31
C GLY A 48 13.35 -38.77 -29.34
N GLY A 49 14.28 -37.93 -28.90
CA GLY A 49 15.52 -37.63 -29.61
C GLY A 49 16.69 -38.15 -28.81
N ALA A 50 17.01 -39.44 -28.97
CA ALA A 50 18.20 -40.05 -28.40
C ALA A 50 19.45 -39.44 -29.06
N THR A 51 19.98 -38.38 -28.46
CA THR A 51 21.36 -37.94 -28.70
C THR A 51 22.20 -38.40 -27.52
N SER A 52 22.98 -39.46 -27.78
CA SER A 52 24.10 -39.89 -26.95
C SER A 52 25.15 -38.78 -26.91
N THR A 53 24.90 -37.76 -26.09
CA THR A 53 25.87 -36.73 -25.77
C THR A 53 26.60 -37.17 -24.52
N GLY A 54 27.79 -37.72 -24.71
CA GLY A 54 28.65 -38.21 -23.64
C GLY A 54 28.70 -37.22 -22.48
N HIS A 55 28.34 -37.70 -21.29
CA HIS A 55 28.43 -36.95 -20.04
C HIS A 55 29.89 -36.67 -19.69
N ARG A 56 30.51 -35.71 -20.39
CA ARG A 56 31.71 -35.05 -19.88
C ARG A 56 31.26 -34.26 -18.66
N LYS A 57 31.55 -34.80 -17.46
CA LYS A 57 31.34 -34.11 -16.18
C LYS A 57 31.96 -32.71 -16.30
N ARG A 58 31.13 -31.68 -16.56
CA ARG A 58 31.59 -30.30 -16.56
C ARG A 58 32.11 -30.03 -15.15
N LYS A 59 33.42 -29.94 -15.00
CA LYS A 59 34.07 -29.53 -13.75
C LYS A 59 33.43 -28.19 -13.35
N ARG A 60 32.60 -28.19 -12.31
CA ARG A 60 32.08 -26.95 -11.72
C ARG A 60 33.29 -26.19 -11.22
N LYS A 61 33.48 -24.96 -11.69
CA LYS A 61 34.52 -24.08 -11.14
C LYS A 61 34.15 -23.83 -9.69
N LEU A 62 34.91 -24.43 -8.76
CA LEU A 62 34.86 -24.07 -7.35
C LEU A 62 35.45 -22.67 -7.26
N PHE A 63 34.58 -21.66 -7.18
CA PHE A 63 35.04 -20.31 -6.87
C PHE A 63 35.53 -20.34 -5.42
N PRO A 64 36.76 -19.87 -5.14
CA PRO A 64 37.23 -19.73 -3.77
C PRO A 64 36.21 -18.96 -2.96
N HIS A 65 35.86 -19.48 -1.79
CA HIS A 65 35.01 -18.76 -0.85
C HIS A 65 35.70 -17.46 -0.48
N ARG A 66 35.22 -16.34 -1.02
CA ARG A 66 35.70 -15.02 -0.62
C ARG A 66 35.04 -14.71 0.71
N GLU A 67 35.84 -14.47 1.74
CA GLU A 67 35.33 -13.91 2.98
C GLU A 67 34.65 -12.57 2.67
N ASN A 68 33.36 -12.51 2.97
CA ASN A 68 32.53 -11.33 2.72
C ASN A 68 32.94 -10.22 3.68
N THR A 69 34.05 -9.52 3.40
CA THR A 69 34.41 -8.27 4.10
C THR A 69 33.52 -7.14 3.60
N SER A 70 32.20 -7.33 3.68
CA SER A 70 31.24 -6.29 3.36
C SER A 70 31.42 -5.18 4.39
N ARG A 71 31.95 -4.04 3.94
CA ARG A 71 32.09 -2.86 4.78
C ARG A 71 30.69 -2.48 5.27
N LYS A 72 30.49 -2.43 6.60
CA LYS A 72 29.22 -1.97 7.18
C LYS A 72 28.88 -0.60 6.59
N ARG A 73 27.73 -0.49 5.92
CA ARG A 73 27.26 0.77 5.36
C ARG A 73 27.04 1.75 6.51
N LYS A 74 27.65 2.93 6.43
CA LYS A 74 27.34 4.02 7.36
C LYS A 74 25.94 4.55 7.02
N ARG A 75 25.09 4.67 8.04
CA ARG A 75 23.74 5.21 7.88
C ARG A 75 23.83 6.68 7.45
N ALA A 76 23.20 7.03 6.32
CA ALA A 76 23.09 8.42 5.90
C ALA A 76 21.98 9.12 6.71
N ALA A 77 22.36 9.94 7.70
CA ALA A 77 21.39 10.62 8.58
C ALA A 77 20.39 11.50 7.81
N GLN A 78 20.83 12.10 6.69
CA GLN A 78 19.97 12.95 5.85
C GLN A 78 18.86 12.15 5.15
N SER A 79 19.13 10.94 4.65
CA SER A 79 18.10 10.13 4.01
C SER A 79 17.08 9.63 5.03
N TRP A 80 17.53 9.26 6.24
CA TRP A 80 16.62 8.95 7.35
C TRP A 80 15.68 10.13 7.65
N LYS A 81 16.22 11.34 7.78
CA LYS A 81 15.42 12.54 8.09
C LYS A 81 14.37 12.80 7.00
N LYS A 82 14.74 12.65 5.72
CA LYS A 82 13.83 12.76 4.58
C LYS A 82 12.72 11.70 4.61
N ASN A 83 13.08 10.44 4.86
CA ASN A 83 12.11 9.34 4.93
C ASN A 83 11.14 9.52 6.09
N LYS A 84 11.62 9.93 7.26
CA LYS A 84 10.76 10.22 8.42
C LYS A 84 9.78 11.36 8.10
N ALA A 85 10.26 12.45 7.48
CA ALA A 85 9.39 13.55 7.06
C ALA A 85 8.39 13.16 5.96
N ALA A 86 8.75 12.23 5.06
CA ALA A 86 7.83 11.70 4.07
C ALA A 86 6.67 10.92 4.73
N LEU A 87 6.99 10.01 5.66
CA LEU A 87 5.98 9.25 6.41
C LEU A 87 5.05 10.16 7.21
N LEU A 88 5.57 11.20 7.87
CA LEU A 88 4.75 12.17 8.60
C LEU A 88 3.80 12.93 7.66
N ARG A 89 4.27 13.34 6.47
CA ARG A 89 3.43 14.02 5.47
C ARG A 89 2.34 13.15 4.88
N GLU A 90 2.63 11.87 4.69
CA GLU A 90 1.68 10.87 4.20
C GLU A 90 0.56 10.65 5.23
N LYS A 91 0.94 10.45 6.50
CA LYS A 91 -0.02 10.40 7.63
C LYS A 91 -0.76 11.72 7.86
N GLY A 92 -0.24 12.82 7.31
CA GLY A 92 -0.74 14.15 7.54
C GLY A 92 -0.45 14.69 8.93
N GLU A 93 0.54 14.14 9.64
CA GLU A 93 1.00 14.64 10.95
C GLU A 93 1.86 15.89 10.81
N THR A 94 2.07 16.60 11.92
CA THR A 94 2.98 17.75 11.96
C THR A 94 4.39 17.32 11.54
N CYS A 95 4.99 18.04 10.60
CA CYS A 95 6.33 17.71 10.11
C CYS A 95 7.15 18.97 9.83
N SER A 96 8.46 18.89 10.02
CA SER A 96 9.34 20.02 9.72
C SER A 96 9.73 20.04 8.24
N SER A 97 9.68 21.21 7.63
CA SER A 97 10.10 21.48 6.26
C SER A 97 11.63 21.37 6.12
N CYS A 98 12.11 21.36 4.87
CA CYS A 98 13.55 21.42 4.60
C CYS A 98 14.21 22.71 5.14
N SER A 99 13.44 23.79 5.27
CA SER A 99 13.90 25.06 5.84
C SER A 99 13.72 25.12 7.37
N GLY A 100 13.31 24.03 8.02
CA GLY A 100 13.08 23.95 9.46
C GLY A 100 11.77 24.57 9.95
N LYS A 101 10.83 24.92 9.07
CA LYS A 101 9.51 25.43 9.46
C LYS A 101 8.58 24.26 9.77
N ASP A 102 7.77 24.36 10.83
CA ASP A 102 6.79 23.32 11.12
C ASP A 102 5.56 23.45 10.23
N ILE A 103 5.21 22.34 9.58
CA ILE A 103 4.02 22.18 8.76
C ILE A 103 2.97 21.52 9.67
N PRO A 104 1.82 22.17 9.91
CA PRO A 104 0.81 21.65 10.82
C PRO A 104 0.18 20.36 10.29
N LYS A 105 -0.42 19.59 11.20
CA LYS A 105 -1.22 18.41 10.89
C LYS A 105 -2.32 18.76 9.87
N LYS A 106 -2.49 17.94 8.83
CA LYS A 106 -3.62 18.03 7.91
C LYS A 106 -4.90 17.67 8.67
N ILE A 107 -5.79 18.65 8.81
CA ILE A 107 -7.14 18.43 9.31
C ILE A 107 -8.03 18.29 8.08
N PRO A 108 -8.62 17.11 7.81
CA PRO A 108 -9.57 16.98 6.72
C PRO A 108 -10.75 17.94 6.99
N ASN A 109 -11.18 18.66 5.96
CA ASN A 109 -12.39 19.46 6.05
C ASN A 109 -13.57 18.49 6.20
N LEU A 110 -14.09 18.37 7.43
CA LEU A 110 -15.27 17.56 7.76
C LEU A 110 -16.59 18.24 7.35
N GLY A 111 -16.53 19.49 6.90
CA GLY A 111 -17.68 20.23 6.39
C GLY A 111 -18.09 19.84 4.96
N MET A 112 -19.14 20.48 4.45
CA MET A 112 -19.60 20.33 3.07
C MET A 112 -18.48 20.71 2.09
N LEU A 113 -17.90 19.71 1.43
CA LEU A 113 -16.79 19.90 0.48
C LEU A 113 -17.21 20.71 -0.76
N CYS A 114 -18.49 20.65 -1.13
CA CYS A 114 -19.07 21.49 -2.18
C CYS A 114 -20.10 22.46 -1.60
N LYS A 115 -20.17 23.66 -2.19
CA LYS A 115 -21.24 24.63 -1.89
C LYS A 115 -22.60 24.02 -2.25
N GLU A 116 -23.68 24.48 -1.64
CA GLU A 116 -25.05 24.02 -1.96
C GLU A 116 -25.38 24.20 -3.45
N SER A 117 -24.79 25.19 -4.10
CA SER A 117 -24.90 25.47 -5.54
C SER A 117 -23.94 24.68 -6.44
N CYS A 118 -23.44 23.53 -5.99
CA CYS A 118 -22.55 22.68 -6.78
C CYS A 118 -23.24 22.26 -8.10
N SER A 119 -22.68 22.64 -9.26
CA SER A 119 -23.21 22.22 -10.58
C SER A 119 -23.25 20.69 -10.72
N PHE A 120 -22.31 20.01 -10.08
CA PHE A 120 -22.19 18.56 -10.04
C PHE A 120 -23.07 17.90 -8.97
N GLN A 121 -23.88 18.67 -8.24
CA GLN A 121 -24.82 18.15 -7.24
C GLN A 121 -24.16 17.21 -6.20
N CYS A 122 -22.89 17.44 -5.84
CA CYS A 122 -22.12 16.56 -4.94
C CYS A 122 -22.77 16.33 -3.57
N ASN A 123 -23.71 17.19 -3.19
CA ASN A 123 -24.42 17.16 -1.91
C ASN A 123 -25.80 16.48 -2.00
N VAL A 124 -26.26 16.17 -3.21
CA VAL A 124 -27.54 15.50 -3.45
C VAL A 124 -27.36 14.01 -3.12
N LYS A 125 -28.11 13.54 -2.13
CA LYS A 125 -28.16 12.12 -1.78
C LYS A 125 -29.20 11.43 -2.65
N PHE A 126 -28.81 10.38 -3.37
CA PHE A 126 -29.74 9.54 -4.08
C PHE A 126 -30.48 8.61 -3.11
N SER A 127 -31.80 8.53 -3.25
CA SER A 127 -32.59 7.53 -2.55
C SER A 127 -32.21 6.11 -3.02
N LYS A 128 -32.68 5.08 -2.32
CA LYS A 128 -32.41 3.70 -2.74
C LYS A 128 -33.12 3.40 -4.06
N GLU A 129 -34.37 3.84 -4.19
CA GLU A 129 -35.22 3.65 -5.36
C GLU A 129 -34.64 4.35 -6.59
N GLN A 130 -34.08 5.56 -6.41
CA GLN A 130 -33.42 6.29 -7.49
C GLN A 130 -32.17 5.55 -8.00
N ARG A 131 -31.40 4.94 -7.08
CA ARG A 131 -30.21 4.17 -7.45
C ARG A 131 -30.58 2.90 -8.20
N GLU A 132 -31.59 2.17 -7.73
CA GLU A 132 -32.10 0.97 -8.40
C GLU A 132 -32.59 1.32 -9.80
N LYS A 133 -33.40 2.37 -9.93
CA LYS A 133 -33.88 2.85 -11.23
C LYS A 133 -32.73 3.21 -12.18
N MET A 134 -31.73 3.96 -11.72
CA MET A 134 -30.56 4.32 -12.56
C MET A 134 -29.80 3.08 -13.04
N ILE A 135 -29.68 2.05 -12.19
CA ILE A 135 -29.01 0.80 -12.53
C ILE A 135 -29.85 0.03 -13.55
N ASP A 136 -31.15 -0.12 -13.31
CA ASP A 136 -32.07 -0.83 -14.22
C ASP A 136 -32.10 -0.16 -15.60
N ASP A 137 -32.28 1.16 -15.63
CA ASP A 137 -32.24 1.97 -16.85
C ASP A 137 -30.92 1.76 -17.60
N PHE A 138 -29.78 1.73 -16.89
CA PHE A 138 -28.48 1.48 -17.49
C PHE A 138 -28.39 0.07 -18.10
N TYR A 139 -28.90 -0.96 -17.42
CA TYR A 139 -28.82 -2.34 -17.91
C TYR A 139 -29.76 -2.62 -19.08
N ILE A 140 -30.82 -1.83 -19.25
CA ILE A 140 -31.70 -1.89 -20.43
C ILE A 140 -31.00 -1.36 -21.70
N LEU A 141 -30.01 -0.46 -21.56
CA LEU A 141 -29.31 0.11 -22.72
C LEU A 141 -28.54 -0.95 -23.54
N ASN A 142 -28.41 -0.68 -24.84
CA ASN A 142 -27.57 -1.48 -25.72
C ASN A 142 -26.07 -1.33 -25.36
N VAL A 143 -25.24 -2.28 -25.80
CA VAL A 143 -23.80 -2.31 -25.48
C VAL A 143 -23.08 -1.05 -25.97
N THR A 144 -23.47 -0.53 -27.13
CA THR A 144 -22.89 0.70 -27.72
C THR A 144 -23.14 1.93 -26.83
N SER A 145 -24.36 2.12 -26.35
CA SER A 145 -24.77 3.22 -25.48
C SER A 145 -24.13 3.09 -24.10
N LYS A 146 -24.05 1.87 -23.55
CA LYS A 146 -23.32 1.61 -22.29
C LYS A 146 -21.85 2.01 -22.41
N ASN A 147 -21.19 1.60 -23.50
CA ASN A 147 -19.80 1.95 -23.74
C ASN A 147 -19.61 3.45 -23.92
N ALA A 148 -20.54 4.14 -24.59
CA ALA A 148 -20.48 5.58 -24.75
C ALA A 148 -20.54 6.33 -23.41
N LEU A 149 -21.39 5.87 -22.48
CA LEU A 149 -21.51 6.42 -21.13
C LEU A 149 -20.29 6.10 -20.25
N LEU A 150 -19.79 4.87 -20.28
CA LEU A 150 -18.68 4.44 -19.42
C LEU A 150 -17.33 5.03 -19.84
N TYR A 151 -17.09 5.11 -21.14
CA TYR A 151 -15.79 5.50 -21.68
C TYR A 151 -15.75 6.96 -22.15
N ASN A 152 -16.81 7.75 -21.88
CA ASN A 152 -16.95 9.14 -22.32
C ASN A 152 -16.56 9.30 -23.81
N CYS A 153 -16.96 8.33 -24.66
CA CYS A 153 -16.55 8.29 -26.07
C CYS A 153 -17.27 9.31 -26.97
N TYR A 154 -17.87 10.35 -26.40
CA TYR A 154 -18.34 11.49 -27.19
C TYR A 154 -17.20 12.50 -27.35
N PHE A 155 -16.56 12.41 -28.52
CA PHE A 155 -16.17 13.54 -29.38
C PHE A 155 -16.02 14.88 -28.64
N LYS A 156 -14.78 15.22 -28.25
CA LYS A 156 -14.38 16.63 -28.18
C LYS A 156 -14.37 17.17 -29.61
N GLY A 157 -15.50 17.64 -30.10
CA GLY A 157 -15.61 18.19 -31.44
C GLY A 157 -16.73 19.20 -31.55
N SER A 158 -16.49 20.40 -31.00
CA SER A 158 -16.74 21.72 -31.61
C SER A 158 -16.38 22.80 -30.58
#